data_AF-A0AA39PAC6-F1
#
_entry.id   AF-A0AA39PAC6-F1
#
_cell.length_a   1.000
_cell.length_b   1.000
_cell.length_c   1.000
_cell.angle_alpha   90.00
_cell.angle_beta   90.00
_cell.angle_gamma   90.00
#
_symmetry.space_group_name_H-M   'P 1'
#
loop_
_entity.id
_entity.type
_entity.pdbx_description
1 polymer ?
#
loop_
_entity_poly.entity_id
_entity_poly.type
_entity_poly.pdbx_seq_one_letter_code
_entity_poly.pdbx_strand_id
1 'polypeptide(L)'
;MVVPHFGDYIAFELDPVASLKDLKDAEVTKACEALKTTIYVACVTHLFCFPLPGVEYIFVSTTLVSQGLPDGDPDRFMLPDMAVPILPNNFNPLSRSPLNPTQPLP
;
A
#
# COMPACT_ATOMS: atom_id res chain seq x y z
N MET A 1 -4.79 -16.81 9.38
CA MET A 1 -4.61 -15.77 8.35
C MET A 1 -5.76 -14.78 8.48
N VAL A 2 -5.49 -13.52 8.81
CA VAL A 2 -6.50 -12.46 8.74
C VAL A 2 -6.55 -12.01 7.28
N VAL A 3 -7.73 -12.07 6.66
CA VAL A 3 -7.92 -11.64 5.27
C VAL A 3 -8.37 -10.19 5.32
N PRO A 4 -7.65 -9.25 4.68
CA PRO A 4 -8.06 -7.87 4.67
C PRO A 4 -9.30 -7.70 3.79
N HIS A 5 -10.16 -6.75 4.17
CA HIS A 5 -11.37 -6.38 3.45
C HIS A 5 -11.18 -5.09 2.67
N PHE A 6 -12.10 -4.79 1.77
CA PHE A 6 -12.16 -3.48 1.12
C PHE A 6 -12.23 -2.36 2.18
N GLY A 7 -11.34 -1.37 2.06
CA GLY A 7 -11.24 -0.24 2.99
C GLY A 7 -10.37 -0.50 4.23
N ASP A 8 -9.88 -1.73 4.43
CA ASP A 8 -8.93 -2.00 5.51
C ASP A 8 -7.57 -1.37 5.21
N TYR A 9 -6.96 -0.82 6.24
CA TYR A 9 -5.57 -0.35 6.19
C TYR A 9 -4.66 -1.46 6.71
N ILE A 10 -3.65 -1.78 5.93
CA ILE A 10 -2.67 -2.83 6.24
C ILE A 10 -1.27 -2.23 6.31
N ALA A 11 -0.47 -2.75 7.23
CA ALA A 11 0.98 -2.55 7.25
C ALA A 11 1.65 -3.79 6.65
N PHE A 12 2.60 -3.58 5.74
CA PHE A 12 3.36 -4.67 5.16
C PHE A 12 4.80 -4.24 4.86
N GLU A 13 5.69 -5.22 4.82
CA GLU A 13 7.09 -5.06 4.43
C GLU A 13 7.35 -5.98 3.24
N LEU A 14 8.07 -5.46 2.25
CA LEU A 14 8.46 -6.24 1.08
C LEU A 14 9.72 -7.04 1.41
N ASP A 15 9.71 -8.34 1.13
CA ASP A 15 10.92 -9.17 1.11
C ASP A 15 11.43 -9.22 -0.35
N PRO A 16 12.40 -8.36 -0.73
CA PRO A 16 12.87 -8.29 -2.11
C PRO A 16 13.58 -9.59 -2.53
N VAL A 17 14.25 -10.27 -1.61
CA VAL A 17 14.97 -11.52 -1.88
C VAL A 17 13.97 -12.63 -2.19
N ALA A 18 12.94 -12.81 -1.35
CA ALA A 18 11.91 -13.80 -1.62
C ALA A 18 11.10 -13.45 -2.88
N SER A 19 10.76 -12.17 -3.09
CA SER A 19 9.96 -11.72 -4.24
C SER A 19 10.64 -11.97 -5.59
N LEU A 20 11.97 -11.90 -5.65
CA LEU A 20 12.74 -12.01 -6.89
C LEU A 20 13.60 -13.28 -6.98
N LYS A 21 13.47 -14.20 -6.01
CA LYS A 21 14.23 -15.46 -5.95
C LYS A 21 14.17 -16.26 -7.25
N ASP A 22 13.00 -16.30 -7.88
CA ASP A 22 12.77 -17.12 -9.08
C ASP A 22 13.40 -16.56 -10.36
N LEU A 23 13.93 -15.33 -10.33
CA LEU A 23 14.76 -14.80 -11.43
C LEU A 23 16.10 -15.54 -11.54
N LYS A 24 16.55 -16.22 -10.47
CA LYS A 24 17.80 -17.01 -10.43
C LYS A 24 19.02 -16.21 -10.92
N ASP A 25 19.06 -14.93 -10.57
CA ASP A 25 20.12 -14.00 -10.95
C ASP A 25 20.89 -13.57 -9.70
N ALA A 26 22.20 -13.83 -9.71
CA ALA A 26 23.09 -13.54 -8.58
C ALA A 26 23.30 -12.04 -8.36
N GLU A 27 23.30 -11.23 -9.42
CA GLU A 27 23.42 -9.77 -9.33
C GLU A 27 22.16 -9.18 -8.71
N VAL A 28 20.98 -9.63 -9.16
CA VAL A 28 19.69 -9.23 -8.59
C VAL A 28 19.60 -9.63 -7.12
N THR A 29 20.00 -10.86 -6.77
CA THR A 29 19.96 -11.33 -5.38
C THR A 29 20.82 -10.45 -4.49
N LYS A 30 22.07 -10.17 -4.91
CA LYS A 30 22.98 -9.29 -4.16
C LYS A 30 22.44 -7.87 -4.02
N ALA A 31 21.80 -7.33 -5.07
CA ALA A 31 21.16 -6.03 -5.01
C ALA A 31 20.00 -6.03 -4.00
N CYS A 32 19.16 -7.08 -4.00
CA CYS A 32 18.05 -7.23 -3.06
C CYS A 32 18.52 -7.31 -1.60
N GLU A 33 19.59 -8.07 -1.33
CA GLU A 33 20.19 -8.17 0.01
C GLU A 33 20.74 -6.83 0.53
N ALA A 34 21.12 -5.93 -0.38
CA ALA A 34 21.62 -4.60 -0.03
C ALA A 34 20.49 -3.56 0.16
N LEU A 35 19.25 -3.86 -0.25
CA LEU A 35 18.12 -2.95 -0.08
C LEU A 35 17.72 -2.85 1.38
N LYS A 36 17.58 -1.62 1.86
CA LYS A 36 16.94 -1.35 3.14
C LYS A 36 15.42 -1.43 2.96
N THR A 37 14.80 -2.39 3.62
CA THR A 37 13.34 -2.53 3.66
C THR A 37 12.73 -1.57 4.68
N THR A 38 11.45 -1.27 4.50
CA THR A 38 10.65 -0.45 5.42
C THR A 38 9.22 -0.97 5.45
N ILE A 39 8.52 -0.63 6.53
CA ILE A 39 7.08 -0.87 6.64
C ILE A 39 6.36 0.18 5.81
N TYR A 40 5.45 -0.27 4.97
CA TYR A 40 4.52 0.54 4.20
C TYR A 40 3.12 0.38 4.78
N VAL A 41 2.32 1.45 4.70
CA VAL A 41 0.89 1.39 5.01
C VAL A 41 0.12 1.57 3.72
N ALA A 42 -0.94 0.77 3.52
CA ALA A 42 -1.79 0.87 2.35
C ALA A 42 -3.25 0.60 2.66
N CYS A 43 -4.15 1.19 1.88
CA CYS A 43 -5.58 0.91 1.90
C CYS A 43 -5.91 -0.15 0.83
N VAL A 44 -6.67 -1.18 1.20
CA VAL A 44 -7.16 -2.19 0.26
C VAL A 44 -8.31 -1.62 -0.57
N THR A 45 -8.11 -1.54 -1.88
CA THR A 45 -9.06 -0.95 -2.82
C THR A 45 -9.83 -1.98 -3.63
N HIS A 46 -9.28 -3.19 -3.83
CA HIS A 46 -9.97 -4.27 -4.52
C HIS A 46 -9.55 -5.63 -3.98
N LEU A 47 -10.49 -6.57 -3.90
CA LEU A 47 -10.25 -7.98 -3.66
C LEU A 47 -10.45 -8.73 -4.98
N PHE A 48 -9.41 -9.38 -5.49
CA PHE A 48 -9.49 -10.12 -6.77
C PHE A 48 -9.67 -11.62 -6.61
N CYS A 49 -9.50 -12.14 -5.39
CA CYS A 49 -9.80 -13.54 -5.11
C CYS A 49 -10.57 -13.68 -3.79
N PHE A 50 -11.38 -14.72 -3.72
CA PHE A 50 -12.00 -15.13 -2.46
C PHE A 50 -11.02 -16.00 -1.66
N PRO A 51 -10.91 -15.80 -0.33
CA PRO A 51 -10.11 -16.64 0.53
C PRO A 51 -10.79 -18.01 0.67
N LEU A 52 -10.46 -18.94 -0.23
CA LEU A 52 -10.98 -20.31 -0.21
C LEU A 52 -10.05 -21.22 0.61
N PRO A 53 -10.58 -22.28 1.26
CA PRO A 53 -9.74 -23.27 1.93
C PRO A 53 -8.68 -23.86 0.99
N GLY A 54 -7.43 -23.88 1.43
CA GLY A 54 -6.29 -24.41 0.66
C GLY A 54 -5.60 -23.40 -0.26
N VAL A 55 -6.11 -22.17 -0.36
CA VAL A 55 -5.43 -21.08 -1.08
C VAL A 55 -4.34 -20.48 -0.20
N GLU A 56 -3.10 -20.52 -0.68
CA GLU A 56 -1.92 -20.00 0.04
C GLU A 56 -1.77 -18.48 -0.09
N TYR A 57 -2.20 -17.90 -1.22
CA TYR A 57 -2.01 -16.49 -1.54
C TYR A 57 -3.32 -15.79 -1.90
N ILE A 58 -3.48 -14.55 -1.47
CA ILE A 58 -4.57 -13.67 -1.89
C ILE A 58 -4.06 -12.58 -2.82
N PHE A 59 -4.92 -12.14 -3.73
CA PHE A 59 -4.65 -11.10 -4.71
C PHE A 59 -5.55 -9.91 -4.41
N VAL A 60 -4.93 -8.78 -4.09
CA VAL A 60 -5.61 -7.54 -3.73
C VAL A 60 -4.97 -6.37 -4.46
N SER A 61 -5.78 -5.36 -4.79
CA SER A 61 -5.25 -4.03 -5.14
C SER A 61 -5.15 -3.20 -3.88
N THR A 62 -4.09 -2.42 -3.77
CA THR A 62 -3.89 -1.49 -2.66
C THR A 62 -3.44 -0.13 -3.16
N THR A 63 -3.73 0.91 -2.38
CA THR A 63 -3.19 2.26 -2.57
C THR A 63 -2.31 2.58 -1.38
N LEU A 64 -1.03 2.87 -1.63
CA LEU A 64 -0.07 3.26 -0.59
C LEU A 64 -0.51 4.57 0.07
N VAL A 65 -0.30 4.64 1.38
CA VAL A 65 -0.50 5.84 2.19
C VAL A 65 0.81 6.62 2.26
N SER A 66 0.75 7.90 1.93
CA SER A 66 1.87 8.84 2.09
C SER A 66 1.65 9.73 3.31
N GLN A 67 2.75 10.21 3.89
CA GLN A 67 2.70 11.29 4.87
C GLN A 67 2.70 12.64 4.16
N GLY A 68 1.77 13.52 4.53
CA GLY A 68 1.64 14.84 3.92
C GLY A 68 0.94 14.84 2.56
N LEU A 69 0.96 15.99 1.89
CA LEU A 69 0.44 16.16 0.53
C LEU A 69 1.51 15.71 -0.48
N PRO A 70 1.14 14.94 -1.51
CA PRO A 70 2.08 14.61 -2.58
C PRO A 70 2.40 15.86 -3.42
N ASP A 71 3.58 15.89 -4.06
CA ASP A 71 3.96 16.98 -4.98
C ASP A 71 3.08 17.06 -6.23
N GLY A 72 2.29 16.02 -6.50
CA GLY A 72 1.50 15.85 -7.71
C GLY A 72 2.31 15.28 -8.87
N ASP A 73 1.61 14.95 -9.95
CA ASP A 73 2.16 14.47 -11.21
C ASP A 73 1.29 15.03 -12.35
N PRO A 74 1.65 16.19 -12.92
CA PRO A 74 0.87 16.85 -13.97
C PRO A 74 0.71 16.01 -15.24
N ASP A 75 1.70 15.20 -15.58
CA ASP A 75 1.67 14.32 -16.77
C ASP A 75 0.61 13.22 -16.63
N ARG A 76 0.28 12.88 -15.38
CA ARG A 76 -0.80 11.95 -15.03
C ARG A 76 -2.07 12.65 -14.55
N PHE A 77 -2.14 13.97 -14.70
CA PHE A 77 -3.25 14.80 -14.21
C PHE A 77 -3.53 14.63 -12.70
N MET A 78 -2.50 14.35 -11.91
CA MET A 78 -2.59 14.23 -10.45
C MET A 78 -2.14 15.53 -9.80
N LEU A 79 -3.04 16.22 -9.11
CA LEU A 79 -2.73 17.44 -8.37
C LEU A 79 -2.63 17.12 -6.86
N PRO A 80 -1.81 17.84 -6.07
CA PRO A 80 -1.68 17.63 -4.63
C PRO A 80 -3.01 17.63 -3.87
N ASP A 81 -3.96 18.45 -4.32
CA ASP A 81 -5.29 18.60 -3.74
C ASP A 81 -6.25 17.44 -4.06
N MET A 82 -5.85 16.50 -4.91
CA MET A 82 -6.57 15.26 -5.17
C MET A 82 -6.37 14.21 -4.07
N ALA A 83 -5.39 14.39 -3.18
CA ALA A 83 -5.19 13.53 -2.02
C ALA A 83 -6.38 13.61 -1.05
N VAL A 84 -6.73 12.50 -0.41
CA VAL A 84 -7.79 12.46 0.61
C VAL A 84 -7.12 12.27 1.98
N PRO A 85 -7.39 13.15 2.97
CA PRO A 85 -6.82 12.98 4.30
C PRO A 85 -7.41 11.73 4.98
N ILE A 86 -6.67 11.17 5.93
CA ILE A 86 -7.09 10.03 6.74
C ILE A 86 -7.06 10.47 8.20
N LEU A 87 -8.13 10.25 8.94
CA LEU A 87 -8.19 10.65 10.35
C LEU A 87 -7.01 10.04 11.14
N PRO A 88 -6.40 10.81 12.05
CA PRO A 88 -6.87 12.11 12.57
C PRO A 88 -6.49 13.34 11.73
N ASN A 89 -5.81 13.18 10.60
CA ASN A 89 -5.51 14.32 9.72
C ASN A 89 -6.82 14.87 9.12
N ASN A 90 -7.02 16.17 9.23
CA ASN A 90 -8.23 16.87 8.76
C ASN A 90 -7.91 18.00 7.75
N PHE A 91 -6.64 18.15 7.38
CA PHE A 91 -6.21 19.18 6.44
C PHE A 91 -6.15 18.64 5.01
N ASN A 92 -6.82 19.35 4.10
CA ASN A 92 -6.65 19.22 2.65
C ASN A 92 -6.87 20.60 2.01
N PRO A 93 -6.08 21.01 1.00
CA PRO A 93 -6.18 22.34 0.38
C PRO A 93 -7.56 22.68 -0.19
N LEU A 94 -8.29 21.67 -0.70
CA LEU A 94 -9.66 21.80 -1.20
C LEU A 94 -10.71 21.26 -0.23
N SER A 95 -10.36 21.13 1.05
CA SER A 95 -11.27 20.72 2.14
C SER A 95 -11.99 19.39 1.88
N ARG A 96 -11.34 18.43 1.21
CA ARG A 96 -11.87 17.06 1.10
C ARG A 96 -12.06 16.45 2.50
N SER A 97 -13.25 15.88 2.75
CA SER A 97 -13.54 15.19 4.01
C SER A 97 -12.57 14.04 4.24
N PRO A 98 -12.02 13.88 5.46
CA PRO A 98 -11.11 12.81 5.75
C PRO A 98 -11.82 11.46 5.77
N LEU A 99 -11.10 10.42 5.34
CA LEU A 99 -11.52 9.04 5.53
C LEU A 99 -11.45 8.70 7.01
N ASN A 100 -12.47 7.97 7.48
CA ASN A 100 -12.52 7.43 8.83
C ASN A 100 -12.32 5.91 8.76
N PRO A 101 -11.10 5.42 9.02
CA PRO A 101 -10.82 3.99 9.07
C PRO A 101 -11.70 3.28 10.10
N THR A 102 -12.21 2.09 9.78
CA THR A 102 -12.99 1.27 10.73
C THR A 102 -12.14 0.80 11.92
N GLN A 103 -10.84 0.61 11.68
CA GLN A 103 -9.83 0.28 12.68
C GLN A 103 -8.75 1.36 12.67
N PRO A 104 -8.07 1.64 13.78
CA PRO A 104 -6.92 2.55 13.80
C PRO A 104 -5.89 2.16 12.73
N LEU A 105 -5.19 3.16 12.19
CA LEU A 105 -4.06 2.90 11.30
C LEU A 105 -3.01 2.05 12.04
N PRO A 106 -2.41 1.05 11.35
CA PRO A 106 -1.44 0.12 11.93
C PRO A 106 -0.11 0.79 12.30
#